data_AF-A0A917KJE0-F1
#
_entry.id   AF-A0A917KJE0-F1
#
_cell.length_a   1.000
_cell.length_b   1.000
_cell.length_c   1.000
_cell.angle_alpha   90.00
_cell.angle_beta   90.00
_cell.angle_gamma   90.00
#
_symmetry.space_group_name_H-M   'P 1'
#
loop_
_entity.id
_entity.type
_entity.pdbx_description
1 polymer ?
#
loop_
_entity_poly.entity_id
_entity_poly.type
_entity_poly.pdbx_seq_one_letter_code
_entity_poly.pdbx_strand_id
1 'polypeptide(L)' 'MFRIFTLPVPVRTPHGRCLARYGIEPSRAGDPWWVIYRDPAGRWLTAMVDGALPA' A
#
# COMPACT_ATOMS: atom_id res chain seq x y z
N MET A 1 9.59 -13.36 -5.10
CA MET A 1 8.65 -13.83 -4.06
C MET A 1 7.88 -12.61 -3.56
N PHE A 2 6.66 -12.79 -3.07
CA PHE A 2 5.81 -11.68 -2.57
C PHE A 2 5.42 -11.96 -1.13
N ARG A 3 5.35 -10.91 -0.30
CA ARG A 3 4.81 -10.93 1.06
C ARG A 3 3.43 -10.30 1.06
N ILE A 4 2.47 -10.98 1.67
CA ILE A 4 1.17 -10.38 2.00
C ILE A 4 1.28 -9.80 3.41
N PHE A 5 0.89 -8.55 3.59
CA PHE A 5 0.76 -7.94 4.92
C PHE A 5 -0.69 -7.60 5.23
N THR A 6 -1.02 -7.57 6.53
CA THR A 6 -2.37 -7.32 7.05
C THR A 6 -2.41 -6.28 8.16
N LEU A 7 -1.31 -5.54 8.36
CA LEU A 7 -1.21 -4.46 9.33
C LEU A 7 -1.33 -3.09 8.62
N PRO A 8 -1.93 -2.07 9.25
CA PRO A 8 -1.98 -0.73 8.69
C PRO A 8 -0.60 -0.15 8.43
N VAL A 9 -0.32 0.23 7.18
CA VAL A 9 0.94 0.82 6.74
C VAL A 9 0.69 2.19 6.10
N PRO A 10 1.42 3.25 6.49
CA PRO A 10 1.32 4.54 5.82
C PRO A 10 1.91 4.48 4.41
N VAL A 11 1.12 4.87 3.41
CA VAL A 11 1.53 4.90 2.00
C VAL A 11 1.05 6.17 1.31
N ARG A 12 1.71 6.51 0.20
CA ARG A 12 1.26 7.57 -0.72
C ARG A 12 0.74 6.94 -2.00
N THR A 13 -0.56 7.09 -2.24
CA THR A 13 -1.23 6.62 -3.45
C THR A 13 -1.51 7.78 -4.40
N PRO A 14 -1.93 7.54 -5.66
CA PRO A 14 -2.45 8.59 -6.54
C PRO A 14 -3.64 9.37 -5.93
N HIS A 15 -4.37 8.77 -5.00
CA HIS A 15 -5.49 9.40 -4.28
C HIS A 15 -5.05 10.15 -3.01
N GLY A 16 -3.74 10.27 -2.77
CA GLY A 16 -3.17 10.93 -1.60
C GLY A 16 -2.59 9.97 -0.57
N ARG A 17 -2.26 10.51 0.60
CA ARG A 17 -1.72 9.74 1.73
C ARG A 17 -2.83 8.97 2.43
N CYS A 18 -2.60 7.69 2.74
CA CYS A 18 -3.56 6.86 3.45
C CYS A 18 -2.86 5.75 4.24
N LEU A 19 -3.65 5.03 5.05
CA LEU A 19 -3.22 3.78 5.69
C LEU A 19 -3.70 2.59 4.86
N ALA A 20 -2.75 1.91 4.21
CA ALA A 20 -2.99 0.62 3.57
C ALA A 20 -3.25 -0.45 4.63
N ARG A 21 -4.37 -1.15 4.56
CA ARG A 21 -4.73 -2.20 5.52
C ARG A 21 -4.18 -3.56 5.12
N TYR A 22 -4.02 -3.75 3.81
CA TYR A 22 -3.46 -4.96 3.22
C TYR A 22 -2.56 -4.58 2.05
N GLY A 23 -1.65 -5.46 1.67
CA GLY A 23 -0.92 -5.30 0.43
C GLY A 23 -0.08 -6.52 0.06
N ILE A 24 0.38 -6.51 -1.18
CA ILE A 24 1.24 -7.51 -1.80
C ILE A 24 2.56 -6.81 -2.10
N GLU A 25 3.55 -7.07 -1.27
CA GLU A 25 4.87 -6.46 -1.31
C GLU A 25 5.87 -7.39 -2.02
N PRO A 26 6.56 -6.94 -3.07
CA PRO A 26 7.66 -7.68 -3.66
C PRO A 26 8.84 -7.76 -2.69
N SER A 27 9.55 -8.89 -2.67
CA SER A 27 10.73 -9.06 -1.80
C SER A 27 11.90 -8.11 -2.14
N ARG A 28 11.90 -7.53 -3.34
CA ARG A 28 12.93 -6.60 -3.78
C ARG A 28 12.53 -5.19 -3.39
N ALA A 29 13.36 -4.56 -2.56
CA ALA A 29 13.20 -3.16 -2.20
C ALA A 29 13.22 -2.27 -3.47
N GLY A 30 12.31 -1.29 -3.51
CA GLY A 30 12.17 -0.34 -4.60
C GLY A 30 11.19 -0.76 -5.70
N ASP A 31 10.80 -2.02 -5.77
CA ASP A 31 9.76 -2.46 -6.72
C ASP A 31 8.38 -1.94 -6.28
N PRO A 32 7.50 -1.58 -7.23
CA PRO A 32 6.16 -1.12 -6.90
C PRO A 32 5.31 -2.27 -6.33
N TRP A 33 4.34 -1.90 -5.51
CA TRP A 33 3.58 -2.85 -4.70
C TRP A 33 2.10 -2.48 -4.65
N TRP A 34 1.25 -3.50 -4.55
CA TRP A 34 -0.20 -3.33 -4.55
C TRP A 34 -0.72 -3.19 -3.12
N VAL A 35 -1.57 -2.20 -2.88
CA VAL A 35 -2.18 -1.95 -1.56
C VAL A 35 -3.69 -1.86 -1.65
N ILE A 36 -4.36 -2.24 -0.55
CA ILE A 36 -5.81 -2.11 -0.34
C ILE A 36 -6.04 -1.18 0.85
N TYR A 37 -6.89 -0.16 0.69
CA TYR A 37 -7.14 0.86 1.70
C TYR A 37 -8.56 1.43 1.62
N ARG A 38 -8.93 2.25 2.61
CA ARG A 38 -10.19 3.00 2.62
C ARG A 38 -9.93 4.48 2.28
N ASP A 39 -10.73 5.06 1.40
CA ASP A 39 -10.74 6.50 1.17
C ASP A 39 -11.50 7.24 2.30
N PRO A 40 -11.49 8.59 2.33
CA PRO A 40 -12.21 9.35 3.35
C PRO A 40 -13.73 9.14 3.35
N ALA A 41 -14.32 8.75 2.21
CA ALA A 41 -15.73 8.38 2.12
C ALA A 41 -16.00 6.94 2.59
N GLY A 42 -14.97 6.25 3.08
CA GLY A 42 -15.07 4.88 3.54
C GLY A 42 -15.20 3.85 2.43
N ARG A 43 -14.85 4.15 1.17
CA ARG A 43 -14.86 3.18 0.06
C ARG A 43 -13.54 2.39 0.01
N TRP A 44 -13.62 1.11 -0.35
CA TRP A 44 -12.42 0.31 -0.59
C TRP A 44 -11.80 0.68 -1.93
N LEU A 45 -10.49 0.89 -1.93
CA LEU A 45 -9.70 1.17 -3.12
C LEU A 45 -8.45 0.29 -3.16
N THR A 46 -7.93 0.10 -4.36
CA THR A 46 -6.64 -0.54 -4.64
C THR A 46 -5.74 0.41 -5.42
N ALA A 47 -4.45 0.43 -5.11
CA ALA A 47 -3.47 1.19 -5.87
C ALA A 47 -2.12 0.47 -5.93
N MET A 48 -1.37 0.68 -7.01
CA MET A 48 0.08 0.52 -6.94
C MET A 48 0.69 1.75 -6.26
N VAL A 49 1.71 1.50 -5.45
CA VAL A 49 2.53 2.53 -4.83
C VAL A 49 4.00 2.25 -5.16
N ASP A 50 4.79 3.30 -5.33
CA ASP A 50 6.22 3.16 -5.62
C ASP A 50 6.99 2.88 -4.31
N GLY A 51 8.00 2.02 -4.40
CA GLY A 51 8.66 1.41 -3.25
C GLY A 51 9.54 2.38 -2.46
N ALA A 52 8.96 2.99 -1.43
CA ALA A 52 9.65 3.30 -0.18
C ALA A 52 8.63 3.30 0.96
N LEU A 53 8.65 2.23 1.76
CA LEU A 53 8.15 2.31 3.12
C LEU A 53 9.02 3.34 3.86
N PRO A 54 8.43 4.33 4.56
CA PRO A 54 9.22 5.07 5.53
C PRO A 54 9.79 4.07 6.55
N ALA A 55 11.09 4.20 6.82
CA ALA A 55 11.82 3.40 7.80
C ALA A 55 11.19 3.48 9.20
#